data_AF-A0A0Q9YGI0-F1
#
_entry.id   AF-A0A0Q9YGI0-F1
#
_cell.length_a   1.000
_cell.length_b   1.000
_cell.length_c   1.000
_cell.angle_alpha   90.00
_cell.angle_beta   90.00
_cell.angle_gamma   90.00
#
_symmetry.space_group_name_H-M   'P 1'
#
loop_
_entity.id
_entity.type
_entity.pdbx_description
1 polymer ?
#
loop_
_entity_poly.entity_id
_entity_poly.type
_entity_poly.pdbx_seq_one_letter_code
_entity_poly.pdbx_strand_id
1 'polypeptide(L)'
;MLDSKRENKKQLLLETAKKLLISGELATLTLDAIAKTANVSKGGLLYHFPTKEVLLNELATSIFAKMQERFLEIAEQIPINPSRYTTALIQVTKEDLLANAELNVALLAQTAISADLKKQVSKLYLQILAYLDQDPTH
;
A
#
# COMPACT_ATOMS: atom_id res chain seq x y z
N MET A 1 2.50 -10.13 26.58
CA MET A 1 3.49 -9.04 26.42
C MET A 1 4.52 -9.29 25.32
N LEU A 2 5.05 -10.52 25.17
CA LEU A 2 6.03 -10.86 24.11
C LEU A 2 5.43 -10.77 22.70
N ASP A 3 4.18 -11.23 22.51
CA ASP A 3 3.53 -11.22 21.18
C ASP A 3 3.20 -9.80 20.68
N SER A 4 2.81 -8.89 21.58
CA SER A 4 2.60 -7.48 21.23
C SER A 4 3.89 -6.77 20.80
N LYS A 5 5.04 -7.07 21.44
CA LYS A 5 6.33 -6.53 20.99
C LYS A 5 6.77 -7.10 19.63
N ARG A 6 6.40 -8.35 19.32
CA ARG A 6 6.68 -8.99 18.03
C ARG A 6 5.83 -8.40 16.92
N GLU A 7 4.53 -8.23 17.17
CA GLU A 7 3.61 -7.62 16.22
C GLU A 7 4.02 -6.17 15.90
N ASN A 8 4.40 -5.40 16.93
CA ASN A 8 4.92 -4.05 16.73
C ASN A 8 6.18 -4.00 15.84
N LYS A 9 7.08 -5.00 15.93
CA LYS A 9 8.28 -5.06 15.07
C LYS A 9 7.93 -5.43 13.63
N LYS A 10 7.04 -6.40 13.45
CA LYS A 10 6.54 -6.79 12.13
C LYS A 10 5.90 -5.60 11.42
N GLN A 11 5.06 -4.86 12.14
CA GLN A 11 4.40 -3.67 11.60
C GLN A 11 5.39 -2.54 11.31
N LEU A 12 6.38 -2.32 12.18
CA LEU A 12 7.48 -1.39 11.91
C LEU A 12 8.23 -1.73 10.61
N LEU A 13 8.50 -3.01 10.36
CA LEU A 13 9.18 -3.49 9.15
C LEU A 13 8.32 -3.24 7.89
N LEU A 14 7.01 -3.49 7.94
CA LEU A 14 6.09 -3.20 6.84
C LEU A 14 6.00 -1.70 6.53
N GLU A 15 5.88 -0.85 7.56
CA GLU A 15 5.85 0.61 7.38
C GLU A 15 7.18 1.15 6.85
N THR A 16 8.31 0.55 7.26
CA THR A 16 9.62 0.89 6.71
C THR A 16 9.72 0.51 5.24
N ALA A 17 9.25 -0.68 4.86
CA ALA A 17 9.23 -1.12 3.47
C ALA A 17 8.32 -0.24 2.59
N LYS A 18 7.14 0.17 3.10
CA LYS A 18 6.25 1.14 2.43
C LYS A 18 6.98 2.45 2.14
N LYS A 19 7.71 3.01 3.10
CA LYS A 19 8.48 4.26 2.91
C LYS A 19 9.56 4.12 1.85
N LEU A 20 10.31 3.02 1.87
CA LEU A 20 11.37 2.75 0.88
C LEU A 20 10.81 2.50 -0.53
N LEU A 21 9.61 1.91 -0.65
CA LEU A 21 8.93 1.75 -1.93
C LEU A 21 8.52 3.10 -2.55
N ILE A 22 7.99 4.01 -1.72
CA ILE A 22 7.52 5.33 -2.17
C ILE A 22 8.68 6.27 -2.51
N SER A 23 9.82 6.16 -1.82
CA SER A 23 10.99 7.02 -2.09
C SER A 23 11.64 6.79 -3.46
N GLY A 24 11.10 5.87 -4.28
CA GLY A 24 11.59 5.62 -5.64
C GLY A 24 12.87 4.80 -5.70
N GLU A 25 13.41 4.38 -4.55
CA GLU A 25 14.57 3.51 -4.48
C GLU A 25 14.18 2.03 -4.71
N LEU A 26 13.44 1.75 -5.80
CA LEU A 26 12.97 0.41 -6.11
C LEU A 26 14.11 -0.60 -6.30
N ALA A 27 15.28 -0.11 -6.70
CA ALA A 27 16.53 -0.87 -6.79
C ALA A 27 17.17 -1.16 -5.43
N THR A 28 16.81 -0.45 -4.35
CA THR A 28 17.36 -0.61 -3.00
C THR A 28 16.45 -1.38 -2.05
N LEU A 29 15.20 -1.70 -2.44
CA LEU A 29 14.29 -2.49 -1.62
C LEU A 29 14.77 -3.95 -1.50
N THR A 30 15.65 -4.13 -0.52
CA THR A 30 16.24 -5.38 -0.06
C THR A 30 15.87 -5.56 1.41
N LEU A 31 15.83 -6.81 1.87
CA LEU A 31 15.60 -7.08 3.29
C LEU A 31 16.68 -6.39 4.16
N ASP A 32 17.93 -6.35 3.70
CA ASP A 32 19.02 -5.69 4.43
C ASP A 32 18.80 -4.16 4.56
N ALA A 33 18.34 -3.49 3.50
CA ALA A 33 18.01 -2.07 3.53
C ALA A 33 16.83 -1.79 4.49
N ILE A 34 15.81 -2.64 4.49
CA ILE A 34 14.66 -2.53 5.40
C ILE A 34 15.10 -2.72 6.85
N ALA A 35 15.89 -3.77 7.14
CA ALA A 35 16.42 -4.05 8.48
C ALA A 35 17.22 -2.85 9.02
N LYS A 36 18.15 -2.33 8.20
CA LYS A 36 18.98 -1.18 8.54
C LYS A 36 18.12 0.06 8.83
N THR A 37 17.16 0.37 7.96
CA THR A 37 16.31 1.57 8.09
C THR A 37 15.37 1.47 9.30
N ALA A 38 14.85 0.27 9.59
CA ALA A 38 13.99 0.01 10.75
C ALA A 38 14.77 -0.09 12.08
N ASN A 39 16.11 -0.04 12.03
CA ASN A 39 16.98 -0.34 13.18
C ASN A 39 16.67 -1.72 13.81
N VAL A 40 16.44 -2.73 12.96
CA VAL A 40 16.19 -4.12 13.34
C VAL A 40 17.33 -4.99 12.83
N SER A 41 17.74 -6.00 13.58
CA SER A 41 18.80 -6.92 13.13
C SER A 41 18.33 -7.76 11.95
N LYS A 42 19.26 -8.21 11.10
CA LYS A 42 18.96 -9.11 9.97
C LYS A 42 18.24 -10.39 10.43
N GLY A 43 18.67 -11.00 11.54
CA GLY A 43 18.00 -12.15 12.14
C GLY A 43 16.60 -11.82 12.66
N GLY A 44 16.40 -10.63 13.23
CA GLY A 44 15.09 -10.16 13.69
C GLY A 44 14.11 -9.93 12.54
N LEU A 45 14.59 -9.41 11.40
CA LEU A 45 13.77 -9.28 10.19
C LEU A 45 13.44 -10.66 9.61
N LEU A 46 14.44 -11.53 9.41
CA LEU A 46 14.26 -12.84 8.79
C LEU A 46 13.33 -13.76 9.60
N TYR A 47 13.23 -13.53 10.91
CA TYR A 47 12.24 -14.20 11.77
C TYR A 47 10.79 -13.89 11.36
N HIS A 48 10.51 -12.68 10.89
CA HIS A 48 9.18 -12.28 10.42
C HIS A 48 9.00 -12.50 8.92
N PHE A 49 10.04 -12.18 8.14
CA PHE A 49 10.03 -12.16 6.68
C PHE A 49 11.23 -12.93 6.14
N PRO A 50 11.13 -14.26 5.98
CA PRO A 50 12.24 -15.08 5.53
C PRO A 50 12.67 -14.75 4.08
N THR A 51 11.75 -14.21 3.28
CA THR A 51 12.03 -13.75 1.91
C THR A 51 11.39 -12.38 1.65
N LYS A 52 11.92 -11.67 0.65
CA LYS A 52 11.34 -10.41 0.16
C LYS A 52 9.91 -10.61 -0.34
N GLU A 53 9.62 -11.75 -0.96
CA GLU A 53 8.28 -12.09 -1.46
C GLU A 53 7.26 -12.19 -0.32
N VAL A 54 7.60 -12.85 0.79
CA VAL A 54 6.71 -12.93 1.96
C VAL A 54 6.40 -11.55 2.51
N LEU A 55 7.42 -10.67 2.60
CA LEU A 55 7.22 -9.28 3.03
C LEU A 55 6.29 -8.51 2.10
N LEU A 56 6.50 -8.62 0.78
CA LEU A 56 5.71 -7.89 -0.21
C LEU A 56 4.26 -8.39 -0.26
N ASN A 57 4.03 -9.70 -0.15
CA ASN A 57 2.68 -10.27 -0.11
C ASN A 57 1.92 -9.79 1.13
N GLU A 58 2.59 -9.77 2.28
CA GLU A 58 1.98 -9.28 3.51
C GLU A 58 1.73 -7.76 3.48
N LEU A 59 2.66 -6.98 2.92
CA LEU A 59 2.46 -5.56 2.69
C LEU A 59 1.25 -5.32 1.77
N ALA A 60 1.16 -6.05 0.65
CA ALA A 60 0.01 -5.99 -0.26
C ALA A 60 -1.30 -6.27 0.46
N THR A 61 -1.33 -7.38 1.22
CA THR A 61 -2.50 -7.80 1.99
C THR A 61 -2.92 -6.73 2.98
N SER A 62 -1.96 -6.11 3.68
CA SER A 62 -2.23 -5.04 4.64
C SER A 62 -2.82 -3.77 4.00
N ILE A 63 -2.42 -3.44 2.77
CA ILE A 63 -2.94 -2.28 2.03
C ILE A 63 -4.39 -2.56 1.62
N PHE A 64 -4.67 -3.72 1.03
CA PHE A 64 -6.03 -4.08 0.61
C PHE A 64 -6.97 -4.27 1.79
N ALA A 65 -6.51 -4.82 2.91
CA ALA A 65 -7.29 -4.93 4.13
C ALA A 65 -7.71 -3.54 4.66
N LYS A 66 -6.77 -2.59 4.73
CA LYS A 66 -7.08 -1.20 5.13
C LYS A 66 -8.07 -0.53 4.17
N MET A 67 -7.93 -0.76 2.86
CA MET A 67 -8.90 -0.24 1.87
C MET A 67 -10.29 -0.87 2.07
N GLN A 68 -10.37 -2.17 2.37
CA GLN A 68 -11.63 -2.85 2.64
C GLN A 68 -12.29 -2.35 3.93
N GLU A 69 -11.52 -2.17 5.01
CA GLU A 69 -12.00 -1.57 6.26
C GLU A 69 -12.58 -0.18 5.99
N ARG A 70 -11.84 0.66 5.26
CA ARG A 70 -12.29 2.01 4.91
C ARG A 70 -13.55 2.02 4.04
N PHE A 71 -13.65 1.09 3.10
CA PHE A 71 -14.87 0.90 2.29
C PHE A 71 -16.10 0.63 3.16
N LEU A 72 -15.96 -0.26 4.15
CA LEU A 72 -17.05 -0.61 5.07
C LEU A 72 -17.42 0.59 5.96
N GLU A 73 -16.43 1.30 6.50
CA GLU A 73 -16.67 2.53 7.27
C GLU A 73 -17.47 3.58 6.49
N ILE A 74 -17.11 3.81 5.21
CA ILE A 74 -17.83 4.75 4.35
C ILE A 74 -19.25 4.23 4.06
N ALA A 75 -19.39 2.94 3.75
CA ALA A 75 -20.69 2.34 3.47
C ALA A 75 -21.65 2.44 4.67
N GLU A 76 -21.15 2.30 5.89
CA GLU A 76 -21.93 2.44 7.12
C GLU A 76 -22.48 3.86 7.32
N GLN A 77 -21.74 4.89 6.88
CA GLN A 77 -22.15 6.29 6.97
C GLN A 77 -23.22 6.69 5.94
N ILE A 78 -23.37 5.92 4.85
CA ILE A 78 -24.35 6.19 3.80
C ILE A 78 -25.68 5.52 4.16
N PRO A 79 -26.85 6.18 4.04
CA PRO A 79 -28.15 5.54 4.27
C PRO A 79 -28.34 4.25 3.45
N ILE A 80 -29.06 3.27 3.98
CA ILE A 80 -29.34 2.02 3.27
C ILE A 80 -30.19 2.34 2.02
N ASN A 81 -29.55 2.29 0.86
CA ASN A 81 -30.16 2.48 -0.44
C ASN A 81 -29.41 1.66 -1.51
N PRO A 82 -29.98 1.47 -2.71
CA PRO A 82 -29.35 0.65 -3.76
C PRO A 82 -27.96 1.11 -4.22
N SER A 83 -27.62 2.38 -4.00
CA SER A 83 -26.32 2.97 -4.40
C SER A 83 -25.28 2.96 -3.28
N ARG A 84 -25.63 2.55 -2.04
CA ARG A 84 -24.75 2.62 -0.85
C ARG A 84 -23.33 2.12 -1.13
N TYR A 85 -23.22 0.88 -1.62
CA TYR A 85 -21.93 0.26 -1.88
C TYR A 85 -21.23 0.83 -3.12
N THR A 86 -21.98 1.25 -4.14
CA THR A 86 -21.39 1.91 -5.33
C THR A 86 -20.77 3.25 -4.95
N THR A 87 -21.48 4.06 -4.16
CA THR A 87 -20.96 5.34 -3.64
C THR A 87 -19.74 5.12 -2.74
N ALA A 88 -19.79 4.15 -1.83
CA ALA A 88 -18.66 3.81 -0.98
C ALA A 88 -17.44 3.35 -1.79
N LEU A 89 -17.64 2.56 -2.85
CA LEU A 89 -16.58 2.10 -3.75
C LEU A 89 -15.92 3.26 -4.49
N ILE A 90 -16.71 4.19 -5.03
CA ILE A 90 -16.19 5.38 -5.73
C ILE A 90 -15.36 6.23 -4.75
N GLN A 91 -15.88 6.45 -3.54
CA GLN A 91 -15.21 7.28 -2.55
C GLN A 91 -13.91 6.65 -2.05
N VAL A 92 -13.91 5.37 -1.66
CA VAL A 92 -12.69 4.71 -1.18
C VAL A 92 -11.63 4.62 -2.27
N THR A 93 -12.04 4.38 -3.53
CA THR A 93 -11.11 4.35 -4.66
C THR A 93 -10.51 5.73 -4.89
N LYS A 94 -11.30 6.81 -4.78
CA LYS A 94 -10.78 8.18 -4.85
C LYS A 94 -9.78 8.48 -3.73
N GLU A 95 -10.12 8.12 -2.48
CA GLU A 95 -9.23 8.28 -1.33
C GLU A 95 -7.91 7.51 -1.52
N ASP A 96 -7.97 6.27 -2.00
CA ASP A 96 -6.80 5.43 -2.24
C ASP A 96 -5.94 5.92 -3.42
N LEU A 97 -6.58 6.42 -4.49
CA LEU A 97 -5.90 7.05 -5.62
C LEU A 97 -5.10 8.29 -5.18
N LEU A 98 -5.69 9.14 -4.34
CA LEU A 98 -5.03 10.35 -3.85
C LEU A 98 -3.89 10.01 -2.86
N ALA A 99 -4.08 9.01 -2.00
CA ALA A 99 -3.17 8.74 -0.90
C ALA A 99 -2.09 7.68 -1.18
N ASN A 100 -2.38 6.69 -2.03
CA ASN A 100 -1.56 5.48 -2.17
C ASN A 100 -1.24 5.11 -3.63
N ALA A 101 -1.59 5.90 -4.65
CA ALA A 101 -1.33 5.56 -6.05
C ALA A 101 0.13 5.16 -6.33
N GLU A 102 1.10 5.93 -5.83
CA GLU A 102 2.52 5.64 -6.01
C GLU A 102 2.93 4.32 -5.35
N LEU A 103 2.42 4.04 -4.15
CA LEU A 103 2.67 2.79 -3.45
C LEU A 103 2.08 1.59 -4.20
N ASN A 104 0.83 1.69 -4.66
CA ASN A 104 0.16 0.63 -5.41
C ASN A 104 0.93 0.30 -6.69
N VAL A 105 1.36 1.34 -7.41
CA VAL A 105 2.23 1.22 -8.58
C VAL A 105 3.57 0.56 -8.23
N ALA A 106 4.23 1.02 -7.16
CA ALA A 106 5.51 0.50 -6.69
C ALA A 106 5.42 -0.96 -6.23
N LEU A 107 4.26 -1.40 -5.75
CA LEU A 107 4.00 -2.78 -5.39
C LEU A 107 3.76 -3.65 -6.62
N LEU A 108 2.89 -3.21 -7.54
CA LEU A 108 2.64 -3.86 -8.84
C LEU A 108 3.92 -4.00 -9.68
N ALA A 109 4.84 -3.07 -9.52
CA ALA A 109 6.16 -3.10 -10.14
C ALA A 109 7.08 -4.23 -9.66
N GLN A 110 6.89 -4.66 -8.42
CA GLN A 110 7.76 -5.64 -7.75
C GLN A 110 7.18 -7.05 -7.84
N THR A 111 5.87 -7.18 -8.06
CA THR A 111 5.29 -8.40 -8.60
C THR A 111 5.74 -8.55 -10.06
N ALA A 112 5.84 -9.77 -10.57
CA ALA A 112 6.37 -10.06 -11.92
C ALA A 112 5.44 -9.58 -13.05
N ILE A 113 5.17 -8.28 -13.08
CA ILE A 113 4.49 -7.56 -14.14
C ILE A 113 5.56 -7.00 -15.08
N SER A 114 5.34 -7.04 -16.39
CA SER A 114 6.29 -6.49 -17.35
C SER A 114 6.58 -5.02 -17.02
N ALA A 115 7.85 -4.60 -17.15
CA ALA A 115 8.25 -3.21 -16.90
C ALA A 115 7.44 -2.18 -17.71
N ASP A 116 6.87 -2.63 -18.84
CA ASP A 116 5.97 -1.87 -19.68
C ASP A 116 4.59 -1.66 -19.02
N LEU A 117 3.95 -2.74 -18.55
CA LEU A 117 2.65 -2.64 -17.86
C LEU A 117 2.75 -1.85 -16.55
N LYS A 118 3.86 -1.96 -15.83
CA LYS A 118 4.18 -1.09 -14.69
C LYS A 118 4.09 0.40 -15.05
N LYS A 119 4.75 0.83 -16.13
CA LYS A 119 4.74 2.24 -16.58
C LYS A 119 3.35 2.69 -17.05
N GLN A 120 2.62 1.82 -17.74
CA GLN A 120 1.28 2.14 -18.23
C GLN A 120 0.31 2.35 -17.07
N VAL A 121 0.36 1.49 -16.05
CA VAL A 121 -0.47 1.62 -14.86
C VAL A 121 -0.11 2.90 -14.10
N SER A 122 1.18 3.21 -13.87
CA SER A 122 1.57 4.50 -13.24
C SER A 122 0.98 5.71 -13.97
N LYS A 123 1.06 5.70 -15.31
CA LYS A 123 0.58 6.79 -16.15
C LYS A 123 -0.93 6.96 -16.04
N LEU A 124 -1.69 5.87 -16.05
CA LEU A 124 -3.15 5.90 -15.89
C LEU A 124 -3.55 6.55 -14.56
N TYR A 125 -2.94 6.12 -13.46
CA TYR A 125 -3.22 6.65 -12.13
C TYR A 125 -2.90 8.15 -12.03
N LEU A 126 -1.74 8.58 -12.51
CA LEU A 126 -1.35 10.00 -12.53
C LEU A 126 -2.26 10.85 -13.43
N GLN A 127 -2.74 10.31 -14.55
CA GLN A 127 -3.68 11.01 -15.42
C GLN A 127 -5.03 11.20 -14.72
N ILE A 128 -5.54 10.18 -14.05
CA ILE A 128 -6.79 10.28 -13.27
C ILE A 128 -6.63 11.31 -12.14
N LEU A 129 -5.50 11.29 -11.42
CA LEU A 129 -5.18 12.29 -10.39
C LEU A 129 -5.22 13.71 -10.96
N ALA A 130 -4.59 13.93 -12.11
CA ALA A 130 -4.58 15.24 -12.77
C ALA A 130 -5.97 15.73 -13.20
N TYR A 131 -6.88 14.82 -13.57
CA TYR A 131 -8.28 15.18 -13.84
C TYR A 131 -9.04 15.53 -12.55
N LEU A 132 -8.75 14.85 -11.43
CA LEU A 132 -9.38 15.12 -10.14
C LEU A 132 -8.92 16.46 -9.55
N ASP A 133 -7.65 16.84 -9.73
CA ASP A 133 -7.12 18.14 -9.28
C ASP A 133 -7.67 19.33 -10.07
N GLN A 134 -8.28 19.09 -11.24
CA GLN A 134 -8.89 20.11 -12.10
C GLN A 134 -10.41 20.25 -11.89
N ASP A 135 -11.01 19.43 -11.02
CA ASP A 135 -12.44 19.43 -10.75
C ASP A 135 -12.79 20.54 -9.73
N PRO A 136 -13.54 21.60 -10.10
CA PRO A 136 -13.71 22.81 -9.28
C PRO A 136 -14.64 22.64 -8.07
N THR A 137 -15.00 21.41 -7.69
CA THR A 137 -15.89 21.14 -6.54
C THR A 137 -15.09 20.70 -5.31
N HIS A 138 -14.50 21.69 -4.64
CA HIS A 138 -14.22 21.71 -3.19
C HIS A 138 -14.91 22.92 -2.58
#